data_AF-A0A9P5PNE7-F1
#
_entry.id   AF-A0A9P5PNE7-F1
#
_cell.length_a   1.000
_cell.length_b   1.000
_cell.length_c   1.000
_cell.angle_alpha   90.00
_cell.angle_beta   90.00
_cell.angle_gamma   90.00
#
_symmetry.space_group_name_H-M   'P 1'
#
loop_
_entity.id
_entity.type
_entity.pdbx_description
1 polymer ?
#
loop_
_entity_poly.entity_id
_entity_poly.type
_entity_poly.pdbx_seq_one_letter_code
_entity_poly.pdbx_strand_id
1 'polypeptide(L)'
;MLKRTSTALITLVSLVPFVLGQSPEWGQCGGIGWGGPTTCVAGTTCQEMNPYYSQCLPPSSSFTSPTTTPSGVNPTSPSHSSTPTSTPTTTPAPGNPFVGHNIFLSPFYASEVAAAVPQFTNSATAAKAAKVADIPTFIWLDEIAKVPSLGTYLSAASAQGKSSGTPSLLQIVVYDLPDRDCAADASNGEFTIANNGQANYFNYIDQIVAQIKKFPDVKVVAVIEPDSLANLVTNLGVAECSAAKTTYLACITYAMQQLSTVGVVQYLDAGHAGWLGWPANLQPAAQLFSSLYTSAGSPSGVRGLATNVANYNALALAPMLGTFPAHFIVDQGRSGVQNIRSQWGDWCNVLGAGFGTQPTLNTGSSLIDAIVWVKPGGECDGTSNSSAPRFDPHCALSDATPNAPQTYFETLVEKANPPIA
;
A
#
# COMPACT_ATOMS: atom_id res chain seq x y z
N MET A 1 -66.62 6.73 -47.16
CA MET A 1 -66.07 5.39 -46.92
C MET A 1 -64.64 5.35 -47.45
N LEU A 2 -63.62 5.33 -46.59
CA LEU A 2 -62.37 4.62 -46.86
C LEU A 2 -61.62 4.41 -45.53
N LYS A 3 -61.23 3.17 -45.29
CA LYS A 3 -60.86 2.59 -43.98
C LYS A 3 -59.45 3.01 -43.53
N ARG A 4 -59.32 3.25 -42.21
CA ARG A 4 -58.07 3.26 -41.46
C ARG A 4 -57.43 1.87 -41.48
N THR A 5 -56.14 1.78 -41.73
CA THR A 5 -55.31 0.60 -41.40
C THR A 5 -54.13 1.09 -40.57
N SER A 6 -54.19 0.85 -39.27
CA SER A 6 -53.08 0.99 -38.33
C SER A 6 -52.21 -0.25 -38.41
N THR A 7 -50.95 -0.10 -38.82
CA THR A 7 -49.95 -1.16 -38.77
C THR A 7 -49.20 -1.02 -37.45
N ALA A 8 -49.40 -1.97 -36.53
CA ALA A 8 -48.65 -2.07 -35.29
C ALA A 8 -47.28 -2.68 -35.57
N LEU A 9 -46.21 -1.95 -35.24
CA LEU A 9 -44.83 -2.43 -35.31
C LEU A 9 -44.48 -3.08 -33.97
N ILE A 10 -44.44 -4.41 -33.92
CA ILE A 10 -43.98 -5.17 -32.75
C ILE A 10 -42.45 -5.24 -32.82
N THR A 11 -41.77 -4.53 -31.93
CA THR A 11 -40.33 -4.64 -31.72
C THR A 11 -40.00 -5.91 -30.95
N LEU A 12 -39.34 -6.85 -31.62
CA LEU A 12 -38.77 -8.06 -31.02
C LEU A 12 -37.49 -7.67 -30.26
N VAL A 13 -37.53 -7.61 -28.94
CA VAL A 13 -36.32 -7.45 -28.10
C VAL A 13 -35.62 -8.80 -28.01
N SER A 14 -34.53 -8.96 -28.74
CA SER A 14 -33.62 -10.10 -28.61
C SER A 14 -32.86 -10.02 -27.28
N LEU A 15 -33.18 -10.89 -26.33
CA LEU A 15 -32.34 -11.16 -25.16
C LEU A 15 -31.04 -11.83 -25.65
N VAL A 16 -29.97 -11.06 -25.72
CA VAL A 16 -28.61 -11.60 -25.86
C VAL A 16 -28.20 -12.08 -24.47
N PRO A 17 -27.94 -13.38 -24.24
CA PRO A 17 -27.30 -13.80 -22.99
C PRO A 17 -25.90 -13.20 -22.95
N PHE A 18 -25.64 -12.36 -21.94
CA PHE A 18 -24.28 -11.92 -21.63
C PHE A 18 -23.49 -13.16 -21.22
N VAL A 19 -22.59 -13.61 -22.09
CA VAL A 19 -21.54 -14.56 -21.70
C VAL A 19 -20.57 -13.76 -20.83
N LEU A 20 -20.70 -13.87 -19.52
CA LEU A 20 -19.69 -13.35 -18.60
C LEU A 20 -18.42 -14.17 -18.82
N GLY A 21 -17.41 -13.58 -19.45
CA GLY A 21 -16.12 -14.23 -19.71
C GLY A 21 -15.45 -14.67 -18.41
N GLN A 22 -14.59 -15.68 -18.42
CA GLN A 22 -13.95 -16.18 -17.19
C GLN A 22 -13.17 -15.07 -16.46
N SER A 23 -13.25 -15.06 -15.12
CA SER A 23 -12.45 -14.18 -14.29
C SER A 23 -10.97 -14.60 -14.40
N PRO A 24 -10.05 -13.65 -14.69
CA PRO A 24 -8.63 -13.96 -14.85
C PRO A 24 -8.05 -14.51 -13.55
N GLU A 25 -6.86 -15.12 -13.63
CA GLU A 25 -6.10 -15.48 -12.42
C GLU A 25 -5.92 -14.23 -11.55
N TRP A 26 -6.19 -14.36 -10.25
CA TRP A 26 -6.30 -13.28 -9.25
C TRP A 26 -7.51 -12.34 -9.41
N GLY A 27 -8.42 -12.57 -10.35
CA GLY A 27 -9.66 -11.82 -10.51
C GLY A 27 -10.75 -12.21 -9.51
N GLN A 28 -11.69 -11.28 -9.23
CA GLN A 28 -12.87 -11.58 -8.42
C GLN A 28 -13.79 -12.56 -9.16
N CYS A 29 -14.24 -13.59 -8.46
CA CYS A 29 -15.10 -14.65 -8.99
C CYS A 29 -16.33 -14.92 -8.13
N GLY A 30 -16.59 -14.08 -7.12
CA GLY A 30 -17.73 -14.26 -6.24
C GLY A 30 -17.79 -13.20 -5.14
N GLY A 31 -18.83 -13.30 -4.32
CA GLY A 31 -19.11 -12.36 -3.23
C GLY A 31 -20.53 -11.77 -3.28
N ILE A 32 -21.10 -11.45 -2.13
CA ILE A 32 -22.38 -10.74 -2.01
C ILE A 32 -22.33 -9.43 -2.81
N GLY A 33 -23.24 -9.27 -3.77
CA GLY A 33 -23.33 -8.11 -4.65
C GLY A 33 -22.48 -8.16 -5.92
N TRP A 34 -21.70 -9.25 -6.14
CA TRP A 34 -20.91 -9.42 -7.36
C TRP A 34 -21.78 -9.77 -8.57
N GLY A 35 -21.79 -8.88 -9.57
CA GLY A 35 -22.49 -9.07 -10.85
C GLY A 35 -21.59 -9.54 -12.01
N GLY A 36 -20.30 -9.78 -11.73
CA GLY A 36 -19.33 -10.19 -12.74
C GLY A 36 -19.17 -11.70 -12.86
N PRO A 37 -18.12 -12.17 -13.57
CA PRO A 37 -17.88 -13.58 -13.80
C PRO A 37 -17.72 -14.39 -12.52
N THR A 38 -18.31 -15.59 -12.47
CA THR A 38 -18.20 -16.52 -11.33
C THR A 38 -17.30 -17.72 -11.59
N THR A 39 -16.77 -17.83 -12.80
CA THR A 39 -15.91 -18.93 -13.25
C THR A 39 -14.52 -18.40 -13.51
N CYS A 40 -13.50 -19.07 -13.01
CA CYS A 40 -12.11 -18.68 -13.18
C CYS A 40 -11.49 -19.22 -14.48
N VAL A 41 -10.43 -18.57 -14.97
CA VAL A 41 -9.61 -19.10 -16.07
C VAL A 41 -9.00 -20.44 -15.71
N ALA A 42 -8.77 -21.27 -16.73
CA ALA A 42 -8.19 -22.60 -16.57
C ALA A 42 -6.89 -22.55 -15.74
N GLY A 43 -6.77 -23.48 -14.79
CA GLY A 43 -5.61 -23.56 -13.88
C GLY A 43 -5.82 -22.83 -12.55
N THR A 44 -6.98 -22.21 -12.32
CA THR A 44 -7.30 -21.50 -11.07
C THR A 44 -8.69 -21.89 -10.56
N THR A 45 -8.93 -21.70 -9.26
CA THR A 45 -10.21 -22.01 -8.61
C THR A 45 -10.72 -20.79 -7.86
N CYS A 46 -12.03 -20.57 -7.91
CA CYS A 46 -12.66 -19.50 -7.15
C CYS A 46 -12.66 -19.87 -5.66
N GLN A 47 -11.88 -19.14 -4.85
CA GLN A 47 -11.79 -19.35 -3.41
C GLN A 47 -12.46 -18.19 -2.68
N GLU A 48 -13.39 -18.50 -1.79
CA GLU A 48 -14.04 -17.50 -0.95
C GLU A 48 -13.05 -16.99 0.10
N MET A 49 -12.79 -15.67 0.08
CA MET A 49 -11.95 -15.01 1.06
C MET A 49 -12.79 -14.48 2.21
N ASN A 50 -13.98 -13.96 1.89
CA ASN A 50 -15.01 -13.54 2.83
C ASN A 50 -16.38 -13.48 2.13
N PRO A 51 -17.51 -13.26 2.86
CA PRO A 51 -18.84 -13.31 2.26
C PRO A 51 -19.08 -12.33 1.10
N TYR A 52 -18.32 -11.24 1.02
CA TYR A 52 -18.44 -10.22 -0.02
C TYR A 52 -17.43 -10.40 -1.15
N TYR A 53 -16.52 -11.37 -1.06
CA TYR A 53 -15.42 -11.51 -2.02
C TYR A 53 -14.86 -12.93 -2.14
N SER A 54 -14.84 -13.44 -3.37
CA SER A 54 -14.13 -14.67 -3.75
C SER A 54 -13.18 -14.39 -4.91
N GLN A 55 -12.02 -15.06 -4.96
CA GLN A 55 -10.95 -14.78 -5.92
C GLN A 55 -10.47 -16.04 -6.65
N CYS A 56 -10.12 -15.90 -7.93
CA CYS A 56 -9.47 -16.96 -8.70
C CYS A 56 -8.02 -17.13 -8.25
N LEU A 57 -7.75 -18.21 -7.54
CA LEU A 57 -6.40 -18.52 -7.05
C LEU A 57 -5.86 -19.76 -7.76
N PRO A 58 -4.57 -19.82 -8.12
CA PRO A 58 -3.96 -21.06 -8.56
C PRO A 58 -4.05 -22.11 -7.44
N PRO A 59 -4.04 -23.41 -7.76
CA PRO A 59 -3.95 -24.44 -6.74
C PRO A 59 -2.62 -24.25 -6.00
N SER A 60 -2.70 -23.75 -4.76
CA SER A 60 -1.60 -23.89 -3.82
C SER A 60 -1.30 -25.39 -3.71
N SER A 61 -0.02 -25.74 -3.68
CA SER A 61 0.43 -27.10 -3.36
C SER A 61 -0.22 -27.51 -2.04
N SER A 62 -1.31 -28.26 -2.15
CA SER A 62 -2.11 -28.72 -1.04
C SER A 62 -1.22 -29.58 -0.17
N PHE A 63 -0.83 -29.07 1.00
CA PHE A 63 -0.44 -29.91 2.12
C PHE A 63 -1.65 -30.76 2.47
N THR A 64 -1.64 -31.99 1.98
CA THR A 64 -2.56 -33.03 2.40
C THR A 64 -2.25 -33.32 3.87
N SER A 65 -3.26 -33.16 4.73
CA SER A 65 -3.20 -33.66 6.11
C SER A 65 -2.96 -35.18 6.07
N PRO A 66 -1.95 -35.73 6.77
CA PRO A 66 -1.82 -37.17 6.86
C PRO A 66 -2.85 -37.72 7.84
N THR A 67 -3.81 -38.48 7.30
CA THR A 67 -4.66 -39.36 8.11
C THR A 67 -3.83 -40.56 8.55
N THR A 68 -3.82 -40.82 9.84
CA THR A 68 -3.15 -41.94 10.50
C THR A 68 -3.89 -43.24 10.23
N THR A 69 -3.19 -44.25 9.68
CA THR A 69 -3.53 -45.67 9.90
C THR A 69 -2.27 -46.52 9.70
N PRO A 70 -2.00 -47.50 10.58
CA PRO A 70 -0.72 -48.21 10.59
C PRO A 70 -0.79 -49.46 9.72
N SER A 71 0.25 -49.71 8.92
CA SER A 71 0.57 -51.04 8.42
C SER A 71 2.06 -51.08 8.07
N GLY A 72 2.79 -51.92 8.81
CA GLY A 72 4.21 -52.09 8.64
C GLY A 72 4.54 -53.01 7.47
N VAL A 73 5.55 -52.62 6.70
CA VAL A 73 6.47 -53.56 6.04
C VAL A 73 7.76 -52.81 5.72
N ASN A 74 8.89 -53.34 6.20
CA ASN A 74 10.24 -53.12 5.65
C ASN A 74 10.31 -53.95 4.33
N PRO A 75 11.12 -53.64 3.29
CA PRO A 75 12.58 -53.48 3.43
C PRO A 75 13.33 -52.60 2.38
N THR A 76 14.61 -52.34 2.69
CA THR A 76 15.81 -52.20 1.81
C THR A 76 15.99 -51.01 0.86
N SER A 77 17.11 -50.32 1.10
CA SER A 77 17.77 -49.28 0.31
C SER A 77 18.46 -49.83 -0.95
N PRO A 78 18.65 -48.98 -1.97
CA PRO A 78 19.98 -48.83 -2.55
C PRO A 78 20.45 -47.37 -2.56
N SER A 79 21.71 -47.21 -2.17
CA SER A 79 22.51 -45.99 -2.23
C SER A 79 22.82 -45.65 -3.69
N HIS A 80 22.41 -44.47 -4.16
CA HIS A 80 23.02 -43.82 -5.32
C HIS A 80 23.60 -42.46 -4.91
N SER A 81 24.93 -42.41 -4.98
CA SER A 81 25.75 -41.22 -4.85
C SER A 81 25.55 -40.34 -6.08
N SER A 82 25.10 -39.10 -5.88
CA SER A 82 25.14 -38.04 -6.90
C SER A 82 25.87 -36.83 -6.34
N THR A 83 27.04 -36.60 -6.92
CA THR A 83 27.94 -35.45 -6.76
C THR A 83 27.20 -34.12 -6.92
N PRO A 84 27.41 -33.11 -6.06
CA PRO A 84 26.78 -31.80 -6.25
C PRO A 84 27.56 -31.02 -7.31
N THR A 85 26.94 -30.80 -8.46
CA THR A 85 27.40 -29.80 -9.43
C THR A 85 27.01 -28.42 -8.91
N SER A 86 28.03 -27.64 -8.51
CA SER A 86 27.90 -26.24 -8.09
C SER A 86 27.33 -25.40 -9.23
N THR A 87 26.08 -24.95 -9.05
CA THR A 87 25.44 -23.91 -9.87
C THR A 87 25.75 -22.56 -9.21
N PRO A 88 25.91 -21.43 -9.95
CA PRO A 88 26.37 -20.18 -9.36
C PRO A 88 25.39 -19.70 -8.30
N THR A 89 25.93 -19.37 -7.13
CA THR A 89 25.24 -18.83 -5.97
C THR A 89 24.48 -17.57 -6.35
N THR A 90 23.15 -17.67 -6.51
CA THR A 90 22.27 -16.55 -6.22
C THR A 90 22.27 -16.41 -4.70
N THR A 91 22.75 -15.27 -4.21
CA THR A 91 22.53 -14.87 -2.81
C THR A 91 21.04 -14.99 -2.53
N PRO A 92 20.58 -15.78 -1.54
CA PRO A 92 19.18 -15.76 -1.15
C PRO A 92 18.79 -14.32 -0.85
N ALA A 93 17.66 -13.86 -1.38
CA ALA A 93 17.11 -12.57 -0.99
C ALA A 93 17.10 -12.52 0.56
N PRO A 94 17.50 -11.40 1.19
CA PRO A 94 17.30 -11.25 2.63
C PRO A 94 15.84 -11.56 2.94
N GLY A 95 15.60 -12.36 3.99
CA GLY A 95 14.24 -12.73 4.39
C GLY A 95 13.37 -11.50 4.66
N ASN A 96 12.05 -11.72 4.76
CA ASN A 96 11.07 -10.66 5.02
C ASN A 96 11.55 -9.74 6.18
N PRO A 97 11.68 -8.41 5.96
CA PRO A 97 12.32 -7.51 6.90
C PRO A 97 11.57 -7.35 8.22
N PHE A 98 10.28 -7.71 8.25
CA PHE A 98 9.43 -7.61 9.45
C PHE A 98 9.57 -8.82 10.38
N VAL A 99 10.08 -9.95 9.90
CA VAL A 99 10.23 -11.16 10.71
C VAL A 99 11.29 -10.95 11.80
N GLY A 100 10.97 -11.36 13.03
CA GLY A 100 11.91 -11.31 14.16
C GLY A 100 12.11 -9.93 14.79
N HIS A 101 11.25 -8.96 14.49
CA HIS A 101 11.32 -7.61 15.05
C HIS A 101 10.03 -7.24 15.78
N ASN A 102 10.16 -6.40 16.81
CA ASN A 102 9.02 -5.70 17.40
C ASN A 102 8.82 -4.38 16.64
N ILE A 103 7.64 -4.16 16.06
CA ILE A 103 7.37 -2.90 15.37
C ILE A 103 7.26 -1.77 16.41
N PHE A 104 7.99 -0.69 16.19
CA PHE A 104 7.92 0.49 17.04
C PHE A 104 6.63 1.26 16.76
N LEU A 105 5.87 1.56 17.82
CA LEU A 105 4.61 2.31 17.73
C LEU A 105 4.90 3.80 17.61
N SER A 106 4.27 4.48 16.67
CA SER A 106 4.44 5.92 16.43
C SER A 106 3.99 6.73 17.65
N PRO A 107 4.90 7.42 18.37
CA PRO A 107 4.52 8.24 19.51
C PRO A 107 3.70 9.47 19.09
N PHE A 108 3.93 9.96 17.86
CA PHE A 108 3.17 11.04 17.27
C PHE A 108 1.70 10.64 17.12
N TYR A 109 1.44 9.53 16.44
CA TYR A 109 0.07 9.07 16.22
C TYR A 109 -0.61 8.64 17.54
N ALA A 110 0.12 7.99 18.44
CA ALA A 110 -0.39 7.69 19.78
C ALA A 110 -0.82 8.96 20.54
N SER A 111 -0.10 10.08 20.38
CA SER A 111 -0.48 11.36 21.00
C SER A 111 -1.73 11.97 20.38
N GLU A 112 -1.92 11.85 19.06
CA GLU A 112 -3.14 12.29 18.39
C GLU A 112 -4.35 11.47 18.81
N VAL A 113 -4.20 10.13 18.86
CA VAL A 113 -5.24 9.24 19.39
C VAL A 113 -5.59 9.60 20.84
N ALA A 114 -4.59 9.83 21.70
CA ALA A 114 -4.81 10.22 23.09
C ALA A 114 -5.53 11.57 23.22
N ALA A 115 -5.29 12.52 22.30
CA ALA A 115 -6.01 13.80 22.26
C ALA A 115 -7.43 13.67 21.67
N ALA A 116 -7.66 12.70 20.79
CA ALA A 116 -8.94 12.42 20.17
C ALA A 116 -9.90 11.70 21.11
N VAL A 117 -9.44 10.71 21.88
CA VAL A 117 -10.29 9.85 22.74
C VAL A 117 -11.21 10.64 23.69
N PRO A 118 -10.75 11.68 24.42
CA PRO A 118 -11.62 12.46 25.31
C PRO A 118 -12.75 13.21 24.60
N GLN A 119 -12.70 13.35 23.27
CA GLN A 119 -13.72 14.05 22.47
C GLN A 119 -14.87 13.12 22.04
N PHE A 120 -14.75 11.80 22.25
CA PHE A 120 -15.81 10.84 21.93
C PHE A 120 -16.95 10.94 22.95
N THR A 121 -18.19 10.92 22.44
CA THR A 121 -19.39 10.91 23.29
C THR A 121 -19.77 9.50 23.75
N ASN A 122 -19.51 8.49 22.92
CA ASN A 122 -19.76 7.08 23.23
C ASN A 122 -18.54 6.44 23.92
N SER A 123 -18.67 6.06 25.19
CA SER A 123 -17.58 5.47 25.97
C SER A 123 -17.08 4.11 25.44
N ALA A 124 -17.93 3.31 24.80
CA ALA A 124 -17.52 2.05 24.20
C ALA A 124 -16.70 2.28 22.93
N THR A 125 -17.10 3.23 22.09
CA THR A 125 -16.31 3.65 20.92
C THR A 125 -15.00 4.31 21.37
N ALA A 126 -15.01 5.14 22.42
CA ALA A 126 -13.82 5.76 22.99
C ALA A 126 -12.79 4.72 23.48
N ALA A 127 -13.26 3.63 24.12
CA ALA A 127 -12.40 2.55 24.57
C ALA A 127 -11.72 1.83 23.39
N LYS A 128 -12.45 1.60 22.29
CA LYS A 128 -11.89 1.07 21.04
C LYS A 128 -10.91 2.04 20.39
N ALA A 129 -11.26 3.33 20.36
CA ALA A 129 -10.40 4.37 19.81
C ALA A 129 -9.05 4.43 20.53
N ALA A 130 -9.03 4.27 21.85
CA ALA A 130 -7.78 4.21 22.61
C ALA A 130 -6.85 3.06 22.19
N LYS A 131 -7.41 1.93 21.72
CA LYS A 131 -6.64 0.78 21.22
C LYS A 131 -5.98 1.01 19.88
N VAL A 132 -6.40 2.04 19.13
CA VAL A 132 -5.75 2.40 17.86
C VAL A 132 -4.31 2.86 18.07
N ALA A 133 -3.99 3.44 19.23
CA ALA A 133 -2.61 3.80 19.59
C ALA A 133 -1.66 2.58 19.71
N ASP A 134 -2.21 1.38 19.90
CA ASP A 134 -1.45 0.13 19.99
C ASP A 134 -1.24 -0.53 18.61
N ILE A 135 -1.74 0.08 17.53
CA ILE A 135 -1.62 -0.43 16.15
C ILE A 135 -0.47 0.29 15.44
N PRO A 136 0.52 -0.43 14.88
CA PRO A 136 1.69 0.21 14.29
C PRO A 136 1.36 0.92 12.99
N THR A 137 1.66 2.22 12.93
CA THR A 137 1.55 3.06 11.73
C THR A 137 2.93 3.53 11.25
N PHE A 138 3.01 3.96 9.99
CA PHE A 138 4.21 4.61 9.46
C PHE A 138 4.30 6.07 9.94
N ILE A 139 5.52 6.54 10.18
CA ILE A 139 5.82 7.92 10.55
C ILE A 139 6.19 8.71 9.29
N TRP A 140 5.42 9.73 8.96
CA TRP A 140 5.64 10.54 7.76
C TRP A 140 6.70 11.62 8.01
N LEU A 141 7.73 11.65 7.16
CA LEU A 141 8.74 12.69 7.11
C LEU A 141 8.43 13.60 5.91
N ASP A 142 7.25 14.20 5.92
CA ASP A 142 6.66 15.01 4.85
C ASP A 142 7.10 16.49 4.82
N GLU A 143 8.05 16.83 5.69
CA GLU A 143 8.78 18.08 5.77
C GLU A 143 10.14 17.84 6.46
N ILE A 144 11.17 18.58 6.09
CA ILE A 144 12.52 18.50 6.67
C ILE A 144 12.53 18.80 8.17
N ALA A 145 11.58 19.61 8.65
CA ALA A 145 11.41 19.94 10.06
C ALA A 145 11.06 18.71 10.93
N LYS A 146 10.57 17.60 10.35
CA LYS A 146 10.30 16.34 11.06
C LYS A 146 11.54 15.45 11.21
N VAL A 147 12.60 15.66 10.43
CA VAL A 147 13.81 14.82 10.47
C VAL A 147 14.51 14.84 11.84
N PRO A 148 14.57 15.94 12.61
CA PRO A 148 15.07 15.90 13.99
C PRO A 148 14.29 14.94 14.90
N SER A 149 12.96 14.85 14.75
CA SER A 149 12.11 13.94 15.53
C SER A 149 12.41 12.46 15.24
N LEU A 150 12.86 12.13 14.03
CA LEU A 150 13.32 10.78 13.68
C LEU A 150 14.43 10.29 14.63
N GLY A 151 15.37 11.16 15.02
CA GLY A 151 16.43 10.79 15.97
C GLY A 151 15.87 10.39 17.33
N THR A 152 14.79 11.03 17.77
CA THR A 152 14.09 10.70 19.02
C THR A 152 13.38 9.36 18.91
N TYR A 153 12.70 9.09 17.79
CA TYR A 153 12.04 7.81 17.55
C TYR A 153 13.02 6.65 17.45
N LEU A 154 14.15 6.82 16.76
CA LEU A 154 15.21 5.82 16.69
C LEU A 154 15.82 5.54 18.06
N SER A 155 16.03 6.57 18.89
CA SER A 155 16.51 6.40 20.26
C SER A 155 15.53 5.59 21.12
N ALA A 156 14.24 5.91 21.04
CA ALA A 156 13.20 5.17 21.76
C ALA A 156 13.06 3.73 21.25
N ALA A 157 13.12 3.51 19.93
CA ALA A 157 13.10 2.18 19.33
C ALA A 157 14.31 1.34 19.76
N SER A 158 15.50 1.94 19.81
CA SER A 158 16.72 1.28 20.32
C SER A 158 16.56 0.87 21.78
N ALA A 159 16.02 1.75 22.63
CA ALA A 159 15.73 1.44 24.02
C ALA A 159 14.70 0.30 24.16
N GLN A 160 13.63 0.31 23.37
CA GLN A 160 12.63 -0.77 23.32
C GLN A 160 13.25 -2.10 22.90
N GLY A 161 14.15 -2.08 21.92
CA GLY A 161 14.81 -3.30 21.44
C GLY A 161 15.69 -3.92 22.52
N LYS A 162 16.45 -3.07 23.22
CA LYS A 162 17.31 -3.47 24.34
C LYS A 162 16.52 -3.98 25.55
N SER A 163 15.38 -3.37 25.88
CA SER A 163 14.57 -3.77 27.02
C SER A 163 13.78 -5.06 26.77
N SER A 164 13.29 -5.27 25.55
CA SER A 164 12.53 -6.47 25.18
C SER A 164 13.41 -7.66 24.77
N GLY A 165 14.69 -7.43 24.48
CA GLY A 165 15.61 -8.45 23.95
C GLY A 165 15.34 -8.85 22.50
N THR A 166 14.41 -8.17 21.82
CA THR A 166 14.05 -8.37 20.41
C THR A 166 14.27 -7.05 19.67
N PRO A 167 15.05 -7.01 18.57
CA PRO A 167 15.30 -5.78 17.83
C PRO A 167 14.01 -5.06 17.41
N SER A 168 14.01 -3.73 17.50
CA SER A 168 12.88 -2.92 17.06
C SER A 168 12.95 -2.63 15.56
N LEU A 169 11.79 -2.53 14.92
CA LEU A 169 11.64 -2.06 13.54
C LEU A 169 10.85 -0.74 13.53
N LEU A 170 11.48 0.31 13.01
CA LEU A 170 10.85 1.62 12.79
C LEU A 170 10.33 1.74 11.36
N GLN A 171 9.10 2.22 11.21
CA GLN A 171 8.44 2.42 9.92
C GLN A 171 8.37 3.92 9.59
N ILE A 172 8.91 4.33 8.45
CA ILE A 172 8.91 5.73 8.00
C ILE A 172 8.39 5.89 6.58
N VAL A 173 7.85 7.06 6.25
CA VAL A 173 7.59 7.49 4.87
C VAL A 173 8.55 8.64 4.56
N VAL A 174 9.28 8.51 3.45
CA VAL A 174 10.05 9.59 2.83
C VAL A 174 9.13 10.24 1.80
N TYR A 175 8.79 11.51 1.96
CA TYR A 175 7.73 12.16 1.17
C TYR A 175 7.91 13.67 1.08
N ASP A 176 8.99 14.13 0.47
CA ASP A 176 9.30 15.58 0.41
C ASP A 176 9.87 16.02 -0.93
N LEU A 177 9.51 15.32 -2.02
CA LEU A 177 9.97 15.69 -3.36
C LEU A 177 9.71 17.16 -3.70
N PRO A 178 10.61 17.81 -4.45
CA PRO A 178 10.35 19.13 -5.00
C PRO A 178 9.24 19.10 -6.03
N ASP A 179 8.33 20.09 -6.01
CA ASP A 179 7.10 20.09 -6.81
C ASP A 179 6.29 18.78 -6.58
N ARG A 180 6.18 18.37 -5.31
CA ARG A 180 5.45 17.16 -4.87
C ARG A 180 4.00 17.16 -5.36
N ASP A 181 3.42 15.98 -5.60
CA ASP A 181 2.01 15.82 -5.96
C ASP A 181 1.64 16.50 -7.30
N CYS A 182 2.50 16.35 -8.32
CA CYS A 182 2.47 17.11 -9.58
C CYS A 182 1.18 17.01 -10.43
N ALA A 183 0.25 16.12 -10.08
CA ALA A 183 -1.05 15.98 -10.74
C ALA A 183 -2.24 16.33 -9.84
N ALA A 184 -1.99 16.70 -8.58
CA ALA A 184 -2.99 17.25 -7.69
C ALA A 184 -3.19 18.76 -7.98
N ASP A 185 -4.34 19.31 -7.61
CA ASP A 185 -4.58 20.75 -7.75
C ASP A 185 -3.86 21.55 -6.63
N ALA A 186 -3.51 20.88 -5.54
CA ALA A 186 -2.72 21.45 -4.46
C ALA A 186 -1.76 20.43 -3.85
N SER A 187 -0.59 20.94 -3.44
CA SER A 187 0.44 20.18 -2.75
C SER A 187 0.83 20.87 -1.43
N ASN A 188 1.19 20.06 -0.44
CA ASN A 188 1.77 20.55 0.83
C ASN A 188 3.32 20.50 0.81
N GLY A 189 3.95 20.14 -0.32
CA GLY A 189 5.41 20.06 -0.42
C GLY A 189 6.10 21.42 -0.21
N GLU A 190 7.16 21.45 0.60
CA GLU A 190 7.87 22.70 0.91
C GLU A 190 8.96 23.06 -0.11
N PHE A 191 9.44 22.08 -0.87
CA PHE A 191 10.44 22.29 -1.89
C PHE A 191 9.81 22.51 -3.27
N THR A 192 10.40 23.43 -4.03
CA THR A 192 10.08 23.59 -5.45
C THR A 192 11.33 23.45 -6.30
N ILE A 193 11.19 22.90 -7.50
CA ILE A 193 12.30 22.71 -8.43
C ILE A 193 12.97 24.06 -8.74
N ALA A 194 12.17 25.11 -8.91
CA ALA A 194 12.63 26.47 -9.17
C ALA A 194 13.50 27.04 -8.04
N ASN A 195 13.30 26.60 -6.80
CA ASN A 195 13.97 27.13 -5.61
C ASN A 195 14.97 26.13 -5.02
N ASN A 196 15.89 25.64 -5.86
CA ASN A 196 16.94 24.71 -5.46
C ASN A 196 16.41 23.36 -4.89
N GLY A 197 15.20 22.97 -5.28
CA GLY A 197 14.49 21.84 -4.69
C GLY A 197 15.29 20.54 -4.70
N GLN A 198 15.94 20.20 -5.82
CA GLN A 198 16.70 18.95 -5.90
C GLN A 198 17.81 18.86 -4.84
N ALA A 199 18.56 19.95 -4.63
CA ALA A 199 19.62 19.97 -3.62
C ALA A 199 19.06 20.02 -2.19
N ASN A 200 17.91 20.69 -1.99
CA ASN A 200 17.22 20.69 -0.70
C ASN A 200 16.75 19.27 -0.34
N TYR A 201 16.20 18.53 -1.32
CA TYR A 201 15.81 17.14 -1.16
C TYR A 201 17.01 16.23 -0.84
N PHE A 202 18.15 16.41 -1.52
CA PHE A 202 19.37 15.65 -1.20
C PHE A 202 19.81 15.90 0.25
N ASN A 203 19.79 17.16 0.71
CA ASN A 203 20.07 17.51 2.10
C ASN A 203 19.05 16.90 3.09
N TYR A 204 17.77 16.86 2.74
CA TYR A 204 16.73 16.18 3.52
C TYR A 204 17.06 14.68 3.68
N ILE A 205 17.40 13.97 2.60
CA ILE A 205 17.82 12.56 2.64
C ILE A 205 19.12 12.39 3.46
N ASP A 206 20.11 13.26 3.29
CA ASP A 206 21.36 13.21 4.04
C ASP A 206 21.12 13.32 5.55
N GLN A 207 20.19 14.18 5.98
CA GLN A 207 19.82 14.31 7.39
C GLN A 207 19.12 13.06 7.92
N ILE A 208 18.24 12.42 7.14
CA ILE A 208 17.62 11.13 7.51
C ILE A 208 18.71 10.08 7.71
N VAL A 209 19.61 9.94 6.74
CA VAL A 209 20.75 9.01 6.79
C VAL A 209 21.63 9.28 8.00
N ALA A 210 21.92 10.54 8.30
CA ALA A 210 22.70 10.93 9.47
C ALA A 210 22.04 10.56 10.80
N GLN A 211 20.70 10.60 10.91
CA GLN A 211 19.99 10.12 12.09
C GLN A 211 20.07 8.60 12.20
N ILE A 212 19.78 7.87 11.12
CA ILE A 212 19.75 6.40 11.11
C ILE A 212 21.13 5.81 11.40
N LYS A 213 22.22 6.41 10.90
CA LYS A 213 23.61 5.99 11.19
C LYS A 213 23.93 5.89 12.68
N LYS A 214 23.25 6.66 13.53
CA LYS A 214 23.49 6.69 14.98
C LYS A 214 22.90 5.46 15.70
N PHE A 215 21.99 4.72 15.05
CA PHE A 215 21.21 3.64 15.66
C PHE A 215 21.24 2.36 14.81
N PRO A 216 22.43 1.74 14.59
CA PRO A 216 22.57 0.56 13.74
C PRO A 216 21.85 -0.69 14.29
N ASP A 217 21.40 -0.67 15.55
CA ASP A 217 20.63 -1.71 16.21
C ASP A 217 19.12 -1.66 15.93
N VAL A 218 18.63 -0.58 15.31
CA VAL A 218 17.22 -0.43 14.91
C VAL A 218 17.07 -0.74 13.43
N LYS A 219 16.16 -1.66 13.09
CA LYS A 219 15.78 -1.90 11.69
C LYS A 219 14.87 -0.75 11.23
N VAL A 220 15.11 -0.22 10.03
CA VAL A 220 14.24 0.79 9.44
C VAL A 220 13.66 0.28 8.13
N VAL A 221 12.34 0.39 7.99
CA VAL A 221 11.60 0.19 6.74
C VAL A 221 11.05 1.53 6.28
N ALA A 222 11.24 1.86 5.00
CA ALA A 222 10.80 3.11 4.41
C ALA A 222 9.86 2.87 3.21
N VAL A 223 8.73 3.57 3.18
CA VAL A 223 7.99 3.82 1.94
C VAL A 223 8.60 5.06 1.28
N ILE A 224 8.89 4.98 -0.01
CA ILE A 224 9.58 6.05 -0.74
C ILE A 224 8.62 6.76 -1.68
N GLU A 225 8.42 8.04 -1.40
CA GLU A 225 7.78 9.05 -2.23
C GLU A 225 6.41 8.61 -2.79
N PRO A 226 5.38 8.48 -1.94
CA PRO A 226 4.00 8.34 -2.38
C PRO A 226 3.61 9.31 -3.50
N ASP A 227 2.74 8.87 -4.40
CA ASP A 227 2.23 9.67 -5.53
C ASP A 227 3.27 10.09 -6.57
N SER A 228 4.56 9.75 -6.42
CA SER A 228 5.59 10.26 -7.34
C SER A 228 5.70 9.47 -8.66
N LEU A 229 6.15 8.21 -8.59
CA LEU A 229 6.46 7.40 -9.78
C LEU A 229 5.22 6.99 -10.55
N ALA A 230 4.08 6.83 -9.88
CA ALA A 230 2.80 6.54 -10.54
C ALA A 230 2.36 7.68 -11.47
N ASN A 231 2.59 8.94 -11.06
CA ASN A 231 2.38 10.11 -11.92
C ASN A 231 3.25 10.07 -13.19
N LEU A 232 4.48 9.55 -13.10
CA LEU A 232 5.36 9.42 -14.27
C LEU A 232 4.93 8.32 -15.25
N VAL A 233 3.99 7.45 -14.87
CA VAL A 233 3.42 6.44 -15.76
C VAL A 233 2.22 6.99 -16.52
N THR A 234 1.27 7.64 -15.85
CA THR A 234 -0.02 8.01 -16.46
C THR A 234 -0.21 9.49 -16.68
N ASN A 235 0.51 10.35 -15.96
CA ASN A 235 0.21 11.78 -15.86
C ASN A 235 1.29 12.67 -16.48
N LEU A 236 2.14 12.14 -17.37
CA LEU A 236 3.09 12.96 -18.15
C LEU A 236 2.43 13.93 -19.13
N GLY A 237 1.11 13.82 -19.34
CA GLY A 237 0.32 14.85 -20.03
C GLY A 237 0.08 16.12 -19.19
N VAL A 238 0.26 16.05 -17.87
CA VAL A 238 0.21 17.21 -16.97
C VAL A 238 1.57 17.93 -17.06
N ALA A 239 1.53 19.23 -17.34
CA ALA A 239 2.74 20.02 -17.59
C ALA A 239 3.72 19.97 -16.40
N GLU A 240 3.20 20.07 -15.17
CA GLU A 240 3.99 20.01 -13.94
C GLU A 240 4.68 18.65 -13.78
N CYS A 241 3.96 17.53 -13.92
CA CYS A 241 4.57 16.20 -13.91
C CYS A 241 5.63 16.00 -15.00
N SER A 242 5.37 16.51 -16.21
CA SER A 242 6.32 16.42 -17.31
C SER A 242 7.63 17.18 -17.01
N ALA A 243 7.52 18.35 -16.35
CA ALA A 243 8.66 19.17 -15.95
C ALA A 243 9.40 18.56 -14.74
N ALA A 244 8.67 17.96 -13.81
CA ALA A 244 9.21 17.35 -12.60
C ALA A 244 9.88 16.00 -12.83
N LYS A 245 9.56 15.29 -13.92
CA LYS A 245 10.04 13.93 -14.23
C LYS A 245 11.52 13.70 -13.96
N THR A 246 12.39 14.56 -14.49
CA THR A 246 13.86 14.38 -14.33
C THR A 246 14.27 14.55 -12.87
N THR A 247 13.69 15.53 -12.17
CA THR A 247 13.98 15.79 -10.76
C THR A 247 13.47 14.67 -9.86
N TYR A 248 12.25 14.16 -10.10
CA TYR A 248 11.68 13.01 -9.38
C TYR A 248 12.60 11.79 -9.50
N LEU A 249 12.98 11.42 -10.72
CA LEU A 249 13.87 10.28 -10.95
C LEU A 249 15.24 10.46 -10.28
N ALA A 250 15.82 11.66 -10.31
CA ALA A 250 17.09 11.97 -9.67
C ALA A 250 17.00 11.88 -8.13
N CYS A 251 15.96 12.50 -7.55
CA CYS A 251 15.72 12.51 -6.10
C CYS A 251 15.43 11.11 -5.55
N ILE A 252 14.57 10.34 -6.21
CA ILE A 252 14.25 8.97 -5.78
C ILE A 252 15.48 8.06 -5.94
N THR A 253 16.25 8.20 -7.03
CA THR A 253 17.53 7.47 -7.18
C THR A 253 18.48 7.79 -6.03
N TYR A 254 18.59 9.06 -5.65
CA TYR A 254 19.44 9.50 -4.55
C TYR A 254 18.98 8.90 -3.21
N ALA A 255 17.68 8.95 -2.90
CA ALA A 255 17.10 8.32 -1.72
C ALA A 255 17.41 6.81 -1.69
N MET A 256 17.15 6.10 -2.80
CA MET A 256 17.43 4.68 -2.95
C MET A 256 18.87 4.32 -2.60
N GLN A 257 19.82 5.09 -3.14
CA GLN A 257 21.25 4.88 -2.94
C GLN A 257 21.68 5.21 -1.51
N GLN A 258 21.35 6.41 -1.02
CA GLN A 258 21.83 6.88 0.29
C GLN A 258 21.23 6.09 1.45
N LEU A 259 19.93 5.80 1.43
CA LEU A 259 19.27 4.99 2.46
C LEU A 259 19.79 3.55 2.48
N SER A 260 20.18 3.00 1.33
CA SER A 260 20.83 1.68 1.27
C SER A 260 22.19 1.66 1.99
N THR A 261 22.92 2.78 2.04
CA THR A 261 24.23 2.86 2.76
C THR A 261 24.10 2.65 4.26
N VAL A 262 22.88 2.78 4.80
CA VAL A 262 22.57 2.61 6.23
C VAL A 262 21.64 1.44 6.49
N GLY A 263 21.45 0.56 5.50
CA GLY A 263 20.70 -0.69 5.66
C GLY A 263 19.19 -0.51 5.81
N VAL A 264 18.64 0.63 5.38
CA VAL A 264 17.19 0.85 5.30
C VAL A 264 16.59 -0.05 4.23
N VAL A 265 15.50 -0.72 4.57
CA VAL A 265 14.73 -1.55 3.63
C VAL A 265 13.63 -0.70 3.01
N GLN A 266 13.55 -0.66 1.70
CA GLN A 266 12.80 0.36 0.97
C GLN A 266 11.75 -0.27 0.07
N TYR A 267 10.55 0.29 0.11
CA TYR A 267 9.44 -0.01 -0.77
C TYR A 267 9.06 1.26 -1.54
N LEU A 268 9.29 1.29 -2.86
CA LEU A 268 8.93 2.45 -3.67
C LEU A 268 7.41 2.49 -3.84
N ASP A 269 6.79 3.66 -3.68
CA ASP A 269 5.35 3.75 -3.92
C ASP A 269 5.01 3.41 -5.38
N ALA A 270 3.95 2.62 -5.54
CA ALA A 270 3.45 2.15 -6.82
C ALA A 270 1.95 2.43 -7.00
N GLY A 271 1.45 3.48 -6.36
CA GLY A 271 0.04 3.84 -6.38
C GLY A 271 -0.84 2.70 -5.89
N HIS A 272 -1.91 2.41 -6.63
CA HIS A 272 -2.89 1.39 -6.24
C HIS A 272 -3.54 0.74 -7.46
N ALA A 273 -4.36 -0.30 -7.22
CA ALA A 273 -4.97 -1.08 -8.30
C ALA A 273 -5.82 -0.22 -9.28
N GLY A 274 -6.41 0.87 -8.80
CA GLY A 274 -7.21 1.79 -9.61
C GLY A 274 -6.39 2.77 -10.46
N TRP A 275 -5.07 2.70 -10.35
CA TRP A 275 -4.15 3.59 -11.03
C TRP A 275 -3.17 2.83 -11.93
N LEU A 276 -2.20 2.13 -11.34
CA LEU A 276 -1.23 1.35 -12.12
C LEU A 276 -1.73 -0.08 -12.37
N GLY A 277 -2.80 -0.50 -11.70
CA GLY A 277 -3.34 -1.87 -11.80
C GLY A 277 -4.17 -2.12 -13.07
N TRP A 278 -4.51 -1.08 -13.83
CA TRP A 278 -5.16 -1.24 -15.13
C TRP A 278 -4.25 -2.02 -16.08
N PRO A 279 -4.76 -2.99 -16.86
CA PRO A 279 -3.93 -3.82 -17.74
C PRO A 279 -3.00 -3.03 -18.68
N ALA A 280 -3.46 -1.88 -19.17
CA ALA A 280 -2.66 -1.00 -20.04
C ALA A 280 -1.49 -0.30 -19.30
N ASN A 281 -1.58 -0.12 -17.99
CA ASN A 281 -0.60 0.60 -17.18
C ASN A 281 0.44 -0.34 -16.54
N LEU A 282 0.15 -1.63 -16.45
CA LEU A 282 1.02 -2.62 -15.79
C LEU A 282 2.40 -2.73 -16.46
N GLN A 283 2.45 -2.82 -17.78
CA GLN A 283 3.74 -2.92 -18.49
C GLN A 283 4.56 -1.62 -18.43
N PRO A 284 3.99 -0.43 -18.69
CA PRO A 284 4.70 0.84 -18.46
C PRO A 284 5.21 1.01 -17.02
N ALA A 285 4.40 0.64 -16.02
CA ALA A 285 4.82 0.66 -14.62
C ALA A 285 6.02 -0.27 -14.38
N ALA A 286 5.95 -1.53 -14.84
CA ALA A 286 7.06 -2.48 -14.75
C ALA A 286 8.35 -1.95 -15.37
N GLN A 287 8.24 -1.33 -16.54
CA GLN A 287 9.39 -0.74 -17.23
C GLN A 287 9.99 0.41 -16.43
N LEU A 288 9.16 1.31 -15.88
CA LEU A 288 9.63 2.43 -15.06
C LEU A 288 10.38 1.94 -13.82
N PHE A 289 9.74 1.10 -13.00
CA PHE A 289 10.35 0.63 -11.74
C PHE A 289 11.60 -0.21 -11.99
N SER A 290 11.58 -1.12 -12.97
CA SER A 290 12.75 -1.94 -13.30
C SER A 290 13.90 -1.11 -13.86
N SER A 291 13.61 -0.10 -14.69
CA SER A 291 14.65 0.76 -15.27
C SER A 291 15.27 1.62 -14.18
N LEU A 292 14.45 2.24 -13.32
CA LEU A 292 14.90 3.06 -12.20
C LEU A 292 15.78 2.24 -11.23
N TYR A 293 15.32 1.06 -10.84
CA TYR A 293 16.09 0.16 -9.96
C TYR A 293 17.46 -0.20 -10.57
N THR A 294 17.47 -0.58 -11.84
CA THR A 294 18.70 -0.96 -12.55
C THR A 294 19.63 0.24 -12.70
N SER A 295 19.12 1.41 -13.10
CA SER A 295 19.92 2.62 -13.29
C SER A 295 20.47 3.19 -11.98
N ALA A 296 19.78 2.95 -10.87
CA ALA A 296 20.26 3.31 -9.54
C ALA A 296 21.40 2.41 -9.05
N GLY A 297 21.81 1.40 -9.82
CA GLY A 297 22.84 0.43 -9.45
C GLY A 297 22.30 -0.75 -8.64
N SER A 298 21.00 -1.04 -8.76
CA SER A 298 20.31 -2.11 -8.01
C SER A 298 20.58 -2.08 -6.50
N PRO A 299 20.32 -0.96 -5.79
CA PRO A 299 20.70 -0.82 -4.38
C PRO A 299 20.06 -1.92 -3.53
N SER A 300 20.85 -2.58 -2.69
CA SER A 300 20.44 -3.76 -1.92
C SER A 300 19.35 -3.48 -0.88
N GLY A 301 19.18 -2.22 -0.48
CA GLY A 301 18.10 -1.80 0.41
C GLY A 301 16.73 -1.77 -0.26
N VAL A 302 16.65 -1.73 -1.60
CA VAL A 302 15.37 -1.69 -2.31
C VAL A 302 14.79 -3.09 -2.40
N ARG A 303 13.69 -3.30 -1.66
CA ARG A 303 13.02 -4.60 -1.48
C ARG A 303 11.87 -4.81 -2.44
N GLY A 304 11.19 -3.74 -2.80
CA GLY A 304 10.08 -3.80 -3.76
C GLY A 304 9.21 -2.57 -3.69
N LEU A 305 7.89 -2.74 -3.62
CA LEU A 305 6.91 -1.67 -3.79
C LEU A 305 5.89 -1.56 -2.65
N ALA A 306 5.44 -0.34 -2.38
CA ALA A 306 4.30 -0.07 -1.52
C ALA A 306 3.08 0.22 -2.38
N THR A 307 1.92 -0.28 -1.96
CA THR A 307 0.67 -0.11 -2.71
C THR A 307 -0.46 0.31 -1.79
N ASN A 308 -1.46 0.99 -2.37
CA ASN A 308 -2.64 1.49 -1.67
C ASN A 308 -2.35 2.56 -0.62
N VAL A 309 -1.13 3.13 -0.58
CA VAL A 309 -0.74 4.17 0.37
C VAL A 309 -1.76 5.31 0.33
N ALA A 310 -2.32 5.63 1.49
CA ALA A 310 -3.37 6.65 1.64
C ALA A 310 -4.65 6.43 0.81
N ASN A 311 -4.91 5.22 0.31
CA ASN A 311 -6.11 4.88 -0.45
C ASN A 311 -7.00 3.88 0.34
N TYR A 312 -8.00 3.30 -0.32
CA TYR A 312 -9.11 2.57 0.31
C TYR A 312 -9.39 1.22 -0.35
N ASN A 313 -8.53 0.75 -1.26
CA ASN A 313 -8.77 -0.49 -1.99
C ASN A 313 -8.63 -1.71 -1.07
N ALA A 314 -9.46 -2.72 -1.32
CA ALA A 314 -9.29 -4.04 -0.71
C ALA A 314 -8.06 -4.84 -1.24
N LEU A 315 -7.42 -4.40 -2.33
CA LEU A 315 -6.45 -5.20 -3.09
C LEU A 315 -5.09 -4.53 -3.25
N ALA A 316 -4.05 -5.37 -3.28
CA ALA A 316 -2.68 -5.07 -3.63
C ALA A 316 -2.46 -5.06 -5.16
N LEU A 317 -1.41 -4.37 -5.64
CA LEU A 317 -0.80 -4.69 -6.93
C LEU A 317 0.28 -5.76 -6.72
N ALA A 318 0.09 -7.00 -7.17
CA ALA A 318 1.19 -7.94 -7.49
C ALA A 318 0.58 -9.19 -8.16
N PRO A 319 1.10 -9.70 -9.31
CA PRO A 319 2.53 -9.94 -9.54
C PRO A 319 3.07 -9.70 -10.98
N MET A 320 2.77 -8.59 -11.66
CA MET A 320 3.08 -8.42 -13.10
C MET A 320 4.42 -7.73 -13.47
N LEU A 321 5.33 -7.48 -12.53
CA LEU A 321 6.59 -6.78 -12.82
C LEU A 321 7.72 -7.79 -13.13
N GLY A 322 7.83 -8.22 -14.38
CA GLY A 322 8.63 -9.40 -14.78
C GLY A 322 10.16 -9.34 -14.54
N THR A 323 10.77 -8.17 -14.32
CA THR A 323 12.24 -8.02 -14.16
C THR A 323 12.66 -7.38 -12.82
N PHE A 324 11.73 -6.85 -12.05
CA PHE A 324 11.99 -6.32 -10.71
C PHE A 324 11.50 -7.36 -9.70
N PRO A 325 12.39 -8.08 -8.98
CA PRO A 325 12.00 -9.11 -8.02
C PRO A 325 11.41 -8.48 -6.76
N ALA A 326 10.28 -7.81 -6.92
CA ALA A 326 9.64 -6.96 -5.93
C ALA A 326 8.84 -7.80 -4.95
N HIS A 327 9.08 -7.55 -3.66
CA HIS A 327 8.08 -7.80 -2.64
C HIS A 327 7.20 -6.57 -2.43
N PHE A 328 6.06 -6.75 -1.76
CA PHE A 328 5.06 -5.73 -1.60
C PHE A 328 4.70 -5.51 -0.15
N ILE A 329 4.43 -4.26 0.21
CA ILE A 329 3.61 -3.92 1.36
C ILE A 329 2.34 -3.23 0.90
N VAL A 330 1.25 -3.44 1.64
CA VAL A 330 -0.08 -3.00 1.24
C VAL A 330 -0.71 -2.23 2.38
N ASP A 331 -0.97 -0.94 2.15
CA ASP A 331 -1.71 -0.14 3.12
C ASP A 331 -3.15 -0.64 3.22
N GLN A 332 -3.64 -0.89 4.43
CA GLN A 332 -5.04 -1.22 4.72
C GLN A 332 -5.63 -0.32 5.81
N GLY A 333 -4.93 0.76 6.18
CA GLY A 333 -5.32 1.64 7.29
C GLY A 333 -6.72 2.20 7.19
N ARG A 334 -7.27 2.40 5.99
CA ARG A 334 -8.61 2.95 5.78
C ARG A 334 -9.52 2.08 4.92
N SER A 335 -9.19 0.79 4.78
CA SER A 335 -9.82 -0.11 3.82
C SER A 335 -10.90 -1.03 4.43
N GLY A 336 -11.34 -0.78 5.67
CA GLY A 336 -12.31 -1.65 6.36
C GLY A 336 -13.71 -1.67 5.72
N VAL A 337 -14.07 -0.57 5.05
CA VAL A 337 -15.35 -0.44 4.34
C VAL A 337 -15.10 -0.21 2.86
N GLN A 338 -15.74 -1.04 2.04
CA GLN A 338 -15.66 -0.98 0.58
C GLN A 338 -16.93 -0.36 0.00
N ASN A 339 -16.91 -0.01 -1.30
CA ASN A 339 -18.04 0.58 -2.02
C ASN A 339 -18.54 1.91 -1.43
N ILE A 340 -17.61 2.74 -0.93
CA ILE A 340 -17.87 4.04 -0.29
C ILE A 340 -17.45 5.24 -1.15
N ARG A 341 -17.06 5.00 -2.41
CA ARG A 341 -16.66 6.03 -3.37
C ARG A 341 -17.58 6.05 -4.57
N SER A 342 -17.86 7.24 -5.07
CA SER A 342 -18.64 7.48 -6.28
C SER A 342 -17.79 7.16 -7.51
N GLN A 343 -16.51 7.53 -7.47
CA GLN A 343 -15.51 7.22 -8.49
C GLN A 343 -14.23 6.70 -7.82
N TRP A 344 -13.48 5.86 -8.53
CA TRP A 344 -12.28 5.27 -7.96
C TRP A 344 -11.19 6.31 -7.66
N GLY A 345 -11.18 7.40 -8.42
CA GLY A 345 -10.29 8.55 -8.23
C GLY A 345 -10.64 9.43 -7.03
N ASP A 346 -11.75 9.20 -6.33
CA ASP A 346 -12.12 9.98 -5.16
C ASP A 346 -11.25 9.52 -3.97
N TRP A 347 -10.30 10.35 -3.54
CA TRP A 347 -9.28 9.97 -2.55
C TRP A 347 -9.35 10.77 -1.23
N CYS A 348 -9.87 12.00 -1.28
CA CYS A 348 -9.77 12.90 -0.14
C CYS A 348 -10.86 12.64 0.91
N ASN A 349 -10.45 12.28 2.14
CA ASN A 349 -11.29 12.16 3.32
C ASN A 349 -12.56 11.30 3.10
N VAL A 350 -12.47 10.19 2.38
CA VAL A 350 -13.63 9.44 1.86
C VAL A 350 -14.63 9.10 2.96
N LEU A 351 -15.85 9.57 2.77
CA LEU A 351 -16.95 9.50 3.71
C LEU A 351 -17.29 8.04 4.05
N GLY A 352 -17.28 7.74 5.34
CA GLY A 352 -17.69 6.43 5.83
C GLY A 352 -16.62 5.35 5.73
N ALA A 353 -15.35 5.72 5.49
CA ALA A 353 -14.22 4.81 5.66
C ALA A 353 -14.18 4.21 7.07
N GLY A 354 -13.60 3.01 7.16
CA GLY A 354 -13.37 2.28 8.40
C GLY A 354 -11.91 1.83 8.48
N PHE A 355 -11.35 1.71 9.69
CA PHE A 355 -10.06 1.04 9.86
C PHE A 355 -10.12 -0.38 9.28
N GLY A 356 -9.12 -0.76 8.48
CA GLY A 356 -9.10 -2.07 7.81
C GLY A 356 -8.34 -3.14 8.58
N THR A 357 -7.93 -4.19 7.85
CA THR A 357 -7.09 -5.27 8.37
C THR A 357 -5.88 -4.69 9.10
N GLN A 358 -5.68 -5.09 10.35
CA GLN A 358 -4.53 -4.64 11.14
C GLN A 358 -3.22 -5.15 10.53
N PRO A 359 -2.09 -4.45 10.76
CA PRO A 359 -0.81 -4.85 10.22
C PRO A 359 -0.45 -6.31 10.57
N THR A 360 -0.07 -7.09 9.57
CA THR A 360 0.21 -8.53 9.73
C THR A 360 1.14 -9.07 8.65
N LEU A 361 1.87 -10.13 8.98
CA LEU A 361 2.68 -10.91 8.04
C LEU A 361 1.90 -12.09 7.43
N ASN A 362 0.68 -12.35 7.92
CA ASN A 362 -0.22 -13.36 7.39
C ASN A 362 -0.97 -12.79 6.18
N THR A 363 -0.25 -12.60 5.09
CA THR A 363 -0.72 -11.84 3.91
C THR A 363 -1.43 -12.71 2.87
N GLY A 364 -1.31 -14.03 2.99
CA GLY A 364 -1.83 -14.98 2.01
C GLY A 364 -1.07 -15.01 0.68
N SER A 365 0.03 -14.24 0.55
CA SER A 365 0.85 -14.17 -0.66
C SER A 365 2.34 -14.12 -0.30
N SER A 366 3.15 -14.97 -0.93
CA SER A 366 4.61 -14.95 -0.74
C SER A 366 5.28 -13.69 -1.29
N LEU A 367 4.56 -12.90 -2.09
CA LEU A 367 5.05 -11.64 -2.65
C LEU A 367 4.72 -10.45 -1.74
N ILE A 368 3.78 -10.59 -0.81
CA ILE A 368 3.42 -9.51 0.11
C ILE A 368 4.13 -9.78 1.43
N ASP A 369 5.12 -8.95 1.75
CA ASP A 369 5.89 -9.05 2.98
C ASP A 369 5.04 -8.65 4.20
N ALA A 370 4.17 -7.64 4.07
CA ALA A 370 3.26 -7.24 5.15
C ALA A 370 2.00 -6.50 4.64
N ILE A 371 0.89 -6.72 5.33
CA ILE A 371 -0.20 -5.73 5.40
C ILE A 371 0.24 -4.70 6.44
N VAL A 372 0.08 -3.41 6.13
CA VAL A 372 0.56 -2.29 6.94
C VAL A 372 -0.48 -1.18 7.01
N TRP A 373 -0.32 -0.25 7.95
CA TRP A 373 -1.06 1.02 7.97
C TRP A 373 -0.08 2.15 7.68
N VAL A 374 -0.06 2.63 6.44
CA VAL A 374 0.89 3.67 6.01
C VAL A 374 0.32 5.03 6.34
N LYS A 375 -0.84 5.41 5.79
CA LYS A 375 -1.54 6.65 6.18
C LYS A 375 -2.20 6.47 7.55
N PRO A 376 -1.84 7.29 8.57
CA PRO A 376 -2.49 7.23 9.87
C PRO A 376 -3.93 7.76 9.75
N GLY A 377 -4.91 6.89 9.96
CA GLY A 377 -6.32 7.26 9.83
C GLY A 377 -6.73 8.28 10.91
N GLY A 378 -7.38 9.35 10.51
CA GLY A 378 -7.71 10.49 11.39
C GLY A 378 -6.91 11.74 11.03
N GLU A 379 -5.69 11.59 10.51
CA GLU A 379 -4.99 12.70 9.88
C GLU A 379 -5.67 13.05 8.54
N CYS A 380 -5.97 14.33 8.36
CA CYS A 380 -6.66 14.85 7.18
C CYS A 380 -5.84 14.66 5.89
N ASP A 381 -6.52 14.39 4.77
CA ASP A 381 -5.90 14.34 3.44
C ASP A 381 -5.80 15.73 2.80
N GLY A 382 -6.75 16.63 3.12
CA GLY A 382 -6.80 17.98 2.55
C GLY A 382 -8.02 18.77 3.01
N THR A 383 -7.95 20.09 2.88
CA THR A 383 -9.02 21.00 3.32
C THR A 383 -10.15 21.07 2.30
N SER A 384 -11.39 21.15 2.78
CA SER A 384 -12.58 21.41 1.95
C SER A 384 -12.87 22.91 1.81
N ASN A 385 -12.05 23.79 2.39
CA ASN A 385 -12.23 25.23 2.30
C ASN A 385 -11.71 25.72 0.94
N SER A 386 -12.61 26.02 0.01
CA SER A 386 -12.26 26.47 -1.35
C SER A 386 -11.46 27.78 -1.42
N SER A 387 -11.40 28.54 -0.33
CA SER A 387 -10.59 29.75 -0.23
C SER A 387 -9.20 29.52 0.36
N ALA A 388 -8.89 28.29 0.80
CA ALA A 388 -7.57 27.97 1.34
C ALA A 388 -6.54 27.89 0.20
N PRO A 389 -5.30 28.35 0.40
CA PRO A 389 -4.25 28.28 -0.62
C PRO A 389 -3.92 26.87 -1.11
N ARG A 390 -4.26 25.85 -0.31
CA ARG A 390 -3.97 24.43 -0.58
C ARG A 390 -5.24 23.60 -0.72
N PHE A 391 -6.27 24.22 -1.28
CA PHE A 391 -7.53 23.55 -1.57
C PHE A 391 -7.37 22.64 -2.79
N ASP A 392 -7.80 21.38 -2.65
CA ASP A 392 -7.98 20.46 -3.77
C ASP A 392 -9.49 20.15 -3.90
N PRO A 393 -10.08 20.25 -5.11
CA PRO A 393 -11.51 20.00 -5.32
C PRO A 393 -11.95 18.59 -4.97
N HIS A 394 -11.06 17.59 -4.95
CA HIS A 394 -11.38 16.24 -4.47
C HIS A 394 -11.84 16.25 -3.01
N CYS A 395 -11.37 17.21 -2.21
CA CYS A 395 -11.75 17.37 -0.81
C CYS A 395 -13.10 18.06 -0.59
N ALA A 396 -13.79 18.45 -1.67
CA ALA A 396 -15.13 19.02 -1.66
C ALA A 396 -16.16 18.17 -2.43
N LEU A 397 -15.80 16.95 -2.85
CA LEU A 397 -16.72 16.02 -3.48
C LEU A 397 -17.81 15.54 -2.52
N SER A 398 -18.92 15.05 -3.06
CA SER A 398 -20.09 14.63 -2.27
C SER A 398 -19.84 13.45 -1.33
N ASP A 399 -18.80 12.66 -1.61
CA ASP A 399 -18.33 11.55 -0.80
C ASP A 399 -17.02 11.87 -0.05
N ALA A 400 -16.66 13.15 0.08
CA ALA A 400 -15.57 13.60 0.94
C ALA A 400 -16.11 14.15 2.27
N THR A 401 -15.49 13.75 3.39
CA THR A 401 -15.77 14.32 4.70
C THR A 401 -15.07 15.68 4.83
N PRO A 402 -15.78 16.80 5.03
CA PRO A 402 -15.16 18.13 5.01
C PRO A 402 -14.07 18.34 6.07
N ASN A 403 -12.81 18.51 5.66
CA ASN A 403 -11.61 18.69 6.51
C ASN A 403 -11.26 17.55 7.47
N ALA A 404 -11.83 16.36 7.33
CA ALA A 404 -11.64 15.22 8.25
C ALA A 404 -11.59 15.64 9.74
N PRO A 405 -12.69 16.19 10.29
CA PRO A 405 -12.74 16.61 11.68
C PRO A 405 -12.65 15.39 12.61
N GLN A 406 -12.67 15.62 13.93
CA GLN A 406 -12.71 14.54 14.93
C GLN A 406 -13.68 13.38 14.59
N THR A 407 -14.81 13.69 13.96
CA THR A 407 -15.80 12.67 13.56
C THR A 407 -15.33 11.72 12.47
N TYR A 408 -14.30 12.08 11.69
CA TYR A 408 -13.69 11.17 10.72
C TYR A 408 -12.95 10.04 11.43
N PHE A 409 -12.14 10.36 12.44
CA PHE A 409 -11.49 9.35 13.28
C PHE A 409 -12.51 8.49 14.03
N GLU A 410 -13.58 9.11 14.58
CA GLU A 410 -14.68 8.36 15.19
C GLU A 410 -15.32 7.36 14.21
N THR A 411 -15.64 7.81 12.99
CA THR A 411 -16.22 6.96 11.95
C THR A 411 -15.28 5.81 11.59
N LEU A 412 -13.97 6.06 11.50
CA LEU A 412 -12.97 5.02 11.22
C LEU A 412 -12.99 3.91 12.29
N VAL A 413 -13.10 4.29 13.57
CA VAL A 413 -13.17 3.36 14.71
C VAL A 413 -14.50 2.59 14.69
N GLU A 414 -15.62 3.27 14.50
CA GLU A 414 -16.95 2.66 14.51
C GLU A 414 -17.13 1.64 13.38
N LYS A 415 -16.59 1.95 12.21
CA LYS A 415 -16.68 1.11 11.01
C LYS A 415 -15.48 0.20 10.80
N ALA A 416 -14.63 0.05 11.81
CA ALA A 416 -13.46 -0.81 11.72
C ALA A 416 -13.85 -2.24 11.35
N ASN A 417 -13.14 -2.82 10.39
CA ASN A 417 -13.33 -4.18 9.91
C ASN A 417 -11.97 -4.84 9.60
N PRO A 418 -11.52 -5.82 10.40
CA PRO A 418 -12.20 -6.33 11.61
C PRO A 418 -12.39 -5.25 12.69
N PRO A 419 -13.41 -5.37 13.57
CA PRO A 419 -13.61 -4.43 14.66
C PRO A 419 -12.37 -4.30 15.54
N ILE A 420 -12.07 -3.07 16.00
CA ILE A 420 -11.04 -2.87 17.03
C ILE A 420 -11.51 -3.52 18.33
N ALA A 421 -10.64 -4.36 18.89
CA ALA A 421 -10.93 -5.24 20.03
C ALA A 421 -11.01 -4.50 21.37
#